data_AF-A0A1Y3ELB3-F1
#
_entry.id   AF-A0A1Y3ELB3-F1
#
_cell.length_a   1.000
_cell.length_b   1.000
_cell.length_c   1.000
_cell.angle_alpha   90.00
_cell.angle_beta   90.00
_cell.angle_gamma   90.00
#
_symmetry.space_group_name_H-M   'P 1'
#
loop_
_entity.id
_entity.type
_entity.pdbx_description
1 polymer ?
#
loop_
_entity_poly.entity_id
_entity_poly.type
_entity_poly.pdbx_seq_one_letter_code
_entity_poly.pdbx_strand_id
1 'polypeptide(L)' 'FRYLKGVHLNDSKGVCGSKVDRHEIIGKGKIGEAMFKKLVNDPRFDNIPMVLETPAECYTEEINLLYNMID' A
#
# COMPACT_ATOMS: atom_id res chain seq x y z
N PHE A 1 8.05 -14.84 -6.44
CA PHE A 1 9.44 -14.30 -6.43
C PHE A 1 10.39 -15.22 -5.64
N ARG A 2 11.71 -15.22 -5.91
CA ARG A 2 12.71 -16.01 -5.13
C ARG A 2 13.02 -15.39 -3.76
N TYR A 3 13.17 -14.06 -3.71
CA TYR A 3 13.65 -13.34 -2.52
C TYR A 3 12.62 -12.45 -1.83
N LEU A 4 11.52 -12.08 -2.49
CA LEU A 4 10.46 -11.29 -1.84
C LEU A 4 9.76 -12.14 -0.78
N LYS A 5 9.63 -11.61 0.44
CA LYS A 5 9.04 -12.29 1.60
C LYS A 5 7.99 -11.47 2.35
N GLY A 6 7.86 -10.19 2.04
CA GLY A 6 6.89 -9.28 2.66
C GLY A 6 6.89 -7.93 1.96
N VAL A 7 5.85 -7.13 2.20
CA VAL A 7 5.67 -5.78 1.66
C VAL A 7 5.22 -4.85 2.79
N HIS A 8 5.86 -3.70 2.93
CA HIS A 8 5.28 -2.58 3.66
C HIS A 8 4.48 -1.75 2.67
N LEU A 9 3.19 -1.60 2.93
CA LEU A 9 2.24 -1.04 1.98
C LEU A 9 1.79 0.33 2.47
N ASN A 10 2.52 1.37 2.06
CA ASN A 10 2.32 2.73 2.51
C ASN A 10 2.12 3.68 1.32
N ASP A 11 1.20 4.64 1.43
CA ASP A 11 1.22 5.80 0.55
C ASP A 11 2.25 6.82 1.05
N SER A 12 2.54 7.86 0.28
CA SER A 12 3.57 8.86 0.60
C SER A 12 3.00 10.28 0.59
N LYS A 13 3.31 11.06 1.63
CA LYS A 13 3.10 12.52 1.64
C LYS A 13 4.06 13.23 0.69
N GLY A 14 5.24 12.65 0.48
CA GLY A 14 6.30 13.20 -0.36
C GLY A 14 6.06 12.93 -1.84
N VAL A 15 6.49 13.85 -2.70
CA VAL A 15 6.58 13.58 -4.14
C VAL A 15 7.66 12.53 -4.44
N CYS A 16 7.53 11.85 -5.58
CA CYS A 16 8.54 10.90 -6.04
C CYS A 16 9.93 11.56 -6.11
N GLY A 17 10.95 10.88 -5.57
CA GLY A 17 12.32 11.39 -5.52
C GLY A 17 12.62 12.39 -4.39
N SER A 18 11.65 12.70 -3.52
CA SER A 18 11.85 13.65 -2.41
C SER A 18 12.85 13.21 -1.34
N LYS A 19 13.12 11.90 -1.22
CA LYS A 19 13.95 11.28 -0.17
C LYS A 19 13.44 11.56 1.26
N VAL A 20 12.16 11.91 1.38
CA VAL A 20 11.48 12.14 2.65
C VAL A 20 10.60 10.95 2.94
N ASP A 21 10.83 10.30 4.08
CA ASP A 21 10.07 9.13 4.52
C ASP A 21 8.89 9.56 5.40
N ARG A 22 7.76 9.84 4.75
CA ARG A 22 6.53 10.30 5.40
C ARG A 22 5.35 9.53 4.83
N HIS A 23 4.94 8.50 5.57
CA HIS A 23 3.80 7.68 5.20
C HIS A 23 2.48 8.48 5.22
N GLU A 24 1.57 8.09 4.35
CA GLU A 24 0.21 8.62 4.27
C GLU A 24 -0.80 7.48 4.17
N ILE A 25 -2.04 7.76 4.57
CA ILE A 25 -3.19 6.89 4.38
C ILE A 25 -3.33 6.49 2.90
N ILE A 26 -3.66 5.23 2.64
CA ILE A 26 -3.83 4.67 1.28
C ILE A 26 -4.78 5.55 0.45
N GLY A 27 -4.29 6.04 -0.69
CA GLY A 27 -5.06 6.85 -1.63
C GLY A 27 -5.10 8.34 -1.32
N LYS A 28 -4.59 8.77 -0.15
CA LYS A 28 -4.51 10.19 0.23
C LYS A 28 -3.14 10.80 -0.07
N GLY A 29 -2.15 9.98 -0.42
CA GLY A 29 -0.80 10.43 -0.74
C GLY A 29 -0.57 10.66 -2.24
N LYS A 30 0.71 10.71 -2.60
CA LYS A 30 1.20 10.97 -3.96
C LYS A 30 1.38 9.71 -4.80
N ILE A 31 1.35 8.51 -4.20
CA ILE A 31 1.35 7.25 -4.95
C ILE A 31 -0.05 6.96 -5.49
N GLY A 32 -1.08 7.12 -4.65
CA GLY A 32 -2.49 7.09 -5.03
C GLY A 32 -3.06 5.69 -5.31
N GLU A 33 -4.40 5.61 -5.29
CA GLU A 33 -5.18 4.36 -5.31
C GLU A 33 -4.91 3.46 -6.52
N ALA A 34 -4.61 4.05 -7.68
CA ALA A 34 -4.40 3.29 -8.92
C ALA A 34 -3.21 2.32 -8.83
N MET A 35 -2.18 2.65 -8.02
CA MET A 35 -1.06 1.75 -7.77
C MET A 35 -1.50 0.59 -6.87
N PHE A 36 -2.17 0.90 -5.76
CA PHE A 36 -2.63 -0.11 -4.80
C PHE A 36 -3.62 -1.10 -5.44
N LYS A 37 -4.56 -0.62 -6.27
CA LYS A 37 -5.45 -1.49 -7.04
C LYS A 37 -4.68 -2.46 -7.94
N LYS A 38 -3.62 -1.99 -8.61
CA LYS A 38 -2.77 -2.88 -9.42
C LYS A 38 -2.02 -3.90 -8.58
N LEU A 39 -1.54 -3.51 -7.41
CA LEU A 39 -0.74 -4.37 -6.53
C LEU A 39 -1.58 -5.50 -5.91
N VAL A 40 -2.78 -5.19 -5.39
CA VAL A 40 -3.64 -6.20 -4.74
C VAL A 40 -4.23 -7.22 -5.73
N ASN A 41 -4.28 -6.89 -7.02
CA ASN A 41 -4.75 -7.78 -8.09
C ASN A 41 -3.61 -8.48 -8.85
N ASP A 42 -2.35 -8.30 -8.43
CA ASP A 42 -1.21 -8.95 -9.09
C ASP A 42 -0.90 -10.30 -8.43
N PRO A 43 -1.14 -11.44 -9.12
CA PRO A 43 -0.99 -12.78 -8.54
C PRO A 43 0.45 -13.10 -8.13
N ARG A 44 1.44 -12.32 -8.56
CA ARG A 44 2.83 -12.48 -8.12
C ARG A 44 3.01 -12.16 -6.63
N PHE A 45 2.05 -11.47 -6.01
CA PHE A 45 2.05 -11.07 -4.61
C PHE A 45 1.17 -11.96 -3.71
N ASP A 46 0.52 -12.98 -4.27
CA ASP A 46 -0.27 -13.94 -3.49
C ASP A 46 0.60 -14.62 -2.42
N ASN A 47 0.03 -14.82 -1.23
CA ASN A 47 0.69 -15.41 -0.06
C ASN A 47 1.91 -14.62 0.45
N ILE A 48 2.05 -13.35 0.08
CA ILE A 48 3.07 -12.44 0.63
C ILE A 48 2.41 -11.57 1.70
N PRO A 49 2.93 -11.55 2.94
CA PRO A 49 2.38 -10.67 3.97
C PRO A 49 2.57 -9.20 3.57
N MET A 50 1.48 -8.43 3.65
CA MET A 50 1.46 -6.99 3.41
C MET A 50 1.11 -6.28 4.73
N VAL A 51 1.93 -5.32 5.14
CA VAL A 51 1.81 -4.62 6.43
C VAL A 51 1.59 -3.13 6.16
N LEU A 52 0.51 -2.58 6.72
CA LEU A 52 0.31 -1.13 6.77
C LEU A 52 1.16 -0.53 7.88
N GLU A 53 1.90 0.52 7.57
CA GLU A 53 2.63 1.38 8.52
C GLU A 53 2.17 2.84 8.37
N THR A 54 0.93 3.01 7.93
CA THR A 54 0.26 4.30 7.76
C THR A 54 -0.02 4.94 9.12
N PRO A 55 -0.32 6.26 9.19
CA PRO A 55 -0.75 6.89 10.44
C PRO A 55 -1.93 6.13 11.07
N ALA A 56 -1.82 5.78 12.36
CA ALA A 56 -2.66 4.79 13.05
C ALA A 56 -4.10 5.24 13.38
N GLU A 57 -4.78 5.89 12.44
CA GLU A 57 -6.13 6.43 12.66
C GLU A 57 -7.23 5.51 12.11
N CYS A 58 -6.95 4.65 11.12
CA CYS A 58 -8.02 3.97 10.36
C CYS A 58 -7.60 2.66 9.65
N TYR A 59 -6.80 1.80 10.28
CA TYR A 59 -6.33 0.55 9.65
C TYR A 59 -7.47 -0.35 9.16
N THR A 60 -8.59 -0.43 9.89
CA THR A 60 -9.75 -1.24 9.48
C THR A 60 -10.33 -0.74 8.15
N GLU A 61 -10.48 0.57 8.02
CA GLU A 61 -11.00 1.23 6.83
C GLU A 61 -10.04 1.07 5.65
N GLU A 62 -8.73 1.20 5.87
CA GLU A 62 -7.71 1.00 4.84
C GLU A 62 -7.65 -0.44 4.36
N ILE A 63 -7.72 -1.41 5.28
CA ILE A 63 -7.78 -2.84 4.93
C ILE A 63 -9.05 -3.13 4.12
N ASN A 64 -10.21 -2.64 4.55
CA ASN A 64 -11.46 -2.81 3.81
C ASN A 64 -11.41 -2.16 2.42
N LEU A 65 -10.81 -0.96 2.31
CA LEU A 65 -10.59 -0.29 1.03
C LEU A 65 -9.76 -1.16 0.09
N LEU A 66 -8.65 -1.74 0.56
CA LEU A 66 -7.79 -2.61 -0.23
C LEU A 66 -8.52 -3.89 -0.67
N TYR A 67 -9.32 -4.52 0.20
CA TYR A 67 -10.13 -5.67 -0.17
C TYR A 67 -11.18 -5.33 -1.24
N ASN A 68 -11.80 -4.14 -1.15
CA ASN A 68 -12.77 -3.67 -2.14
C ASN A 68 -12.12 -3.31 -3.50
N MET A 69 -10.80 -3.24 -3.58
CA MET A 69 -10.08 -3.04 -4.85
C MET A 69 -9.81 -4.34 -5.61
N ILE A 70 -10.03 -5.51 -4.99
CA ILE A 70 -9.81 -6.82 -5.62
C ILE A 70 -10.96 -7.11 -6.61
N ASP A 71 -10.61 -7.50 -7.83
CA ASP A 71 -11.54 -7.83 -8.93
C ASP A 71 -11.87 -9.34 -8.99
#